data_AF-I3T9M6-F1
#
_entry.id   AF-I3T9M6-F1
#
_cell.length_a   1.000
_cell.length_b   1.000
_cell.length_c   1.000
_cell.angle_alpha   90.00
_cell.angle_beta   90.00
_cell.angle_gamma   90.00
#
_symmetry.space_group_name_H-M   'P 1'
#
loop_
_entity.id
_entity.type
_entity.pdbx_description
1 polymer ?
#
loop_
_entity_poly.entity_id
_entity_poly.type
_entity_poly.pdbx_seq_one_letter_code
_entity_poly.pdbx_strand_id
1 'polypeptide(L)'
;MPGPGPHLMYAMGSGLALTTSTNGRFSPHHTLFYTVNSFFGPDIGSFSEWLGSLLGGPADTVGSAVADLIHHPLYYILILGFPLCVLYSWISAFLIQRHLLDSVSRVPLTRMQCFYLISAGSFTHFFLDHLFEYRFSAHCGLQLWVA
;
A
#
# COMPACT_ATOMS: atom_id res chain seq x y z
N MET A 1 -2.42 13.63 -5.53
CA MET A 1 -1.86 13.05 -4.29
C MET A 1 -1.52 14.17 -3.31
N PRO A 2 -1.98 14.13 -2.05
CA PRO A 2 -1.42 14.98 -1.01
C PRO A 2 0.06 14.70 -0.78
N GLY A 3 0.74 15.59 -0.06
CA GLY A 3 2.15 15.40 0.27
C GLY A 3 2.42 14.06 0.96
N PRO A 4 3.63 13.50 0.82
CA PRO A 4 3.96 12.17 1.36
C PRO A 4 3.89 12.07 2.89
N GLY A 5 4.05 13.19 3.59
CA GLY A 5 3.99 13.27 5.05
C GLY A 5 2.64 12.81 5.63
N PRO A 6 1.52 13.46 5.29
CA PRO A 6 0.18 13.04 5.72
C PRO A 6 -0.13 11.56 5.47
N HIS A 7 0.16 11.02 4.27
CA HIS A 7 -0.08 9.61 3.97
C HIS A 7 0.70 8.69 4.92
N LEU A 8 2.00 8.93 5.09
CA LEU A 8 2.84 8.15 5.99
C LEU A 8 2.40 8.27 7.45
N MET A 9 2.02 9.47 7.91
CA MET A 9 1.57 9.68 9.29
C MET A 9 0.26 8.94 9.59
N TYR A 10 -0.75 9.04 8.72
CA TYR A 10 -2.03 8.36 8.91
C TYR A 10 -1.89 6.84 8.79
N ALA A 11 -1.09 6.37 7.85
CA ALA A 11 -0.81 4.95 7.70
C ALA A 11 -0.02 4.39 8.89
N MET A 12 1.06 5.04 9.31
CA MET A 12 1.83 4.57 10.46
C MET A 12 1.01 4.64 11.76
N GLY A 13 0.23 5.72 11.96
CA GLY A 13 -0.66 5.87 13.11
C GLY A 13 -1.74 4.79 13.16
N SER A 14 -2.39 4.49 12.04
CA SER A 14 -3.38 3.40 11.99
C SER A 14 -2.74 2.02 12.19
N GLY A 15 -1.55 1.78 11.64
CA GLY A 15 -0.81 0.55 11.89
C GLY A 15 -0.34 0.39 13.35
N LEU A 16 -0.05 1.49 14.06
CA LEU A 16 0.20 1.47 15.51
C LEU A 16 -1.09 1.17 16.29
N ALA A 17 -2.21 1.74 15.89
CA ALA A 17 -3.52 1.45 16.50
C ALA A 17 -3.92 -0.02 16.32
N LEU A 18 -3.57 -0.66 15.20
CA LEU A 18 -3.77 -2.10 14.99
C LEU A 18 -2.86 -2.93 15.91
N THR A 19 -1.61 -2.51 16.11
CA THR A 19 -0.68 -3.16 17.06
C THR A 19 -1.25 -3.14 18.47
N THR A 20 -1.74 -2.00 18.94
CA THR A 20 -2.33 -1.89 20.29
C THR A 20 -3.65 -2.66 20.41
N SER A 21 -4.54 -2.56 19.43
CA SER A 21 -5.85 -3.24 19.44
C SER A 21 -5.73 -4.76 19.38
N THR A 22 -4.62 -5.28 18.86
CA THR A 22 -4.37 -6.73 18.75
C THR A 22 -3.42 -7.25 19.83
N ASN A 23 -3.13 -6.46 20.88
CA ASN A 23 -2.19 -6.80 21.95
C ASN A 23 -0.82 -7.24 21.42
N GLY A 24 -0.33 -6.61 20.35
CA GLY A 24 0.98 -6.91 19.76
C GLY A 24 1.02 -8.15 18.86
N ARG A 25 -0.12 -8.80 18.59
CA ARG A 25 -0.19 -9.85 17.54
C ARG A 25 0.12 -9.24 16.16
N PHE A 26 -0.47 -8.09 15.88
CA PHE A 26 0.04 -7.19 14.86
C PHE A 26 1.24 -6.48 15.46
N SER A 27 2.37 -6.51 14.77
CA SER A 27 3.69 -6.17 15.35
C SER A 27 4.40 -5.16 14.45
N PRO A 28 5.50 -4.54 14.88
CA PRO A 28 6.07 -3.37 14.18
C PRO A 28 6.38 -3.62 12.70
N HIS A 29 6.82 -4.83 12.32
CA HIS A 29 7.07 -5.18 10.93
C HIS A 29 5.80 -5.25 10.07
N HIS A 30 4.65 -5.57 10.68
CA HIS A 30 3.35 -5.53 10.02
C HIS A 30 2.87 -4.08 9.84
N THR A 31 3.06 -3.23 10.84
CA THR A 31 2.82 -1.78 10.74
C THR A 31 3.65 -1.16 9.63
N LEU A 32 4.95 -1.49 9.56
CA LEU A 32 5.85 -1.00 8.51
C LEU A 32 5.38 -1.46 7.13
N PHE A 33 5.12 -2.76 6.96
CA PHE A 33 4.68 -3.30 5.67
C PHE A 33 3.35 -2.69 5.22
N TYR A 34 2.39 -2.56 6.13
CA TYR A 34 1.13 -1.84 5.87
C TYR A 34 1.35 -0.40 5.43
N THR A 35 2.23 0.33 6.13
CA THR A 35 2.52 1.74 5.84
C THR A 35 3.17 1.91 4.47
N VAL A 36 4.12 1.03 4.13
CA VAL A 36 4.78 1.02 2.82
C VAL A 36 3.77 0.68 1.73
N ASN A 37 2.92 -0.33 1.93
CA ASN A 37 1.90 -0.73 0.97
C ASN A 37 0.82 0.35 0.77
N SER A 38 0.41 1.05 1.83
CA SER A 38 -0.54 2.17 1.71
C SER A 38 0.09 3.42 1.09
N PHE A 39 1.42 3.56 1.16
CA PHE A 39 2.10 4.70 0.59
C PHE A 39 2.44 4.47 -0.88
N PHE A 40 3.19 3.40 -1.19
CA PHE A 40 3.67 3.12 -2.55
C PHE A 40 2.78 2.20 -3.38
N GLY A 41 1.93 1.39 -2.73
CA GLY A 41 1.32 0.23 -3.39
C GLY A 41 0.57 0.61 -4.67
N PRO A 42 -0.57 1.31 -4.58
CA PRO A 42 -1.32 1.72 -5.78
C PRO A 42 -0.51 2.64 -6.70
N ASP A 43 0.39 3.47 -6.15
CA ASP A 43 1.28 4.36 -6.92
C ASP A 43 2.30 3.63 -7.81
N ILE A 44 2.50 2.32 -7.65
CA ILE A 44 3.28 1.49 -8.60
C ILE A 44 2.72 1.58 -10.02
N GLY A 45 1.43 1.93 -10.18
CA GLY A 45 0.86 2.24 -11.48
C GLY A 45 1.60 3.39 -12.17
N SER A 46 1.81 4.51 -11.49
CA SER A 46 2.55 5.67 -12.03
C SER A 46 4.00 5.33 -12.37
N PHE A 47 4.64 4.43 -11.60
CA PHE A 47 5.98 3.92 -11.93
C PHE A 47 5.98 3.09 -13.23
N SER A 48 4.92 2.31 -13.46
CA SER A 48 4.78 1.49 -14.67
C SER A 48 4.59 2.35 -15.91
N GLU A 49 3.83 3.45 -15.79
CA GLU A 49 3.66 4.45 -16.84
C GLU A 49 4.98 5.17 -17.15
N TRP A 50 5.68 5.66 -16.12
CA TRP A 50 7.01 6.27 -16.28
C TRP A 50 7.99 5.31 -16.95
N LEU A 51 8.04 4.05 -16.52
CA LEU A 51 8.93 3.05 -17.10
C LEU A 51 8.57 2.75 -18.57
N GLY A 52 7.27 2.69 -18.90
CA GLY A 52 6.78 2.56 -20.26
C GLY A 52 7.24 3.71 -21.17
N SER A 53 7.17 4.95 -20.65
CA SER A 53 7.59 6.14 -21.38
C SER A 53 9.10 6.16 -21.72
N LEU A 54 9.95 5.56 -20.87
CA LEU A 54 11.38 5.43 -21.14
C LEU A 54 11.69 4.45 -22.26
N LEU A 55 10.87 3.41 -22.41
CA LEU A 55 11.06 2.34 -23.38
C LEU A 55 10.41 2.66 -24.74
N GLY A 56 9.35 3.46 -24.73
CA GLY A 56 8.66 3.95 -25.92
C GLY A 56 7.89 2.88 -26.71
N GLY A 57 7.13 3.32 -27.71
CA GLY A 57 6.39 2.42 -28.60
C GLY A 57 5.35 1.56 -27.87
N PRO A 58 5.26 0.24 -28.13
CA PRO A 58 4.28 -0.62 -27.47
C PRO A 58 4.41 -0.64 -25.93
N ALA A 59 5.60 -0.40 -25.39
CA ALA A 59 5.84 -0.40 -23.95
C ALA A 59 5.14 0.76 -23.23
N ASP A 60 4.96 1.90 -23.91
CA ASP A 60 4.24 3.06 -23.39
C ASP A 60 2.74 2.73 -23.22
N THR A 61 2.15 2.13 -24.25
CA THR A 61 0.74 1.68 -24.21
C THR A 61 0.49 0.62 -23.14
N VAL A 62 1.43 -0.30 -22.94
CA VAL A 62 1.34 -1.33 -21.89
C VAL A 62 1.53 -0.71 -20.52
N GLY A 63 2.50 0.20 -20.35
CA GLY A 63 2.75 0.90 -19.09
C GLY A 63 1.54 1.68 -18.59
N SER A 64 0.91 2.45 -19.49
CA SER A 64 -0.33 3.19 -19.20
C SER A 64 -1.50 2.24 -18.87
N ALA A 65 -1.73 1.17 -19.65
CA ALA A 65 -2.80 0.21 -19.35
C ALA A 65 -2.60 -0.53 -18.02
N VAL A 66 -1.36 -0.85 -17.67
CA VAL A 66 -1.01 -1.44 -16.37
C VAL A 66 -1.25 -0.43 -15.24
N ALA A 67 -0.93 0.84 -15.46
CA ALA A 67 -1.19 1.90 -14.49
C ALA A 67 -2.68 2.05 -14.18
N ASP A 68 -3.53 2.08 -15.21
CA ASP A 68 -4.99 2.16 -15.06
C ASP A 68 -5.55 0.95 -14.31
N LEU A 69 -5.02 -0.24 -14.61
CA LEU A 69 -5.47 -1.47 -13.98
C LEU A 69 -5.06 -1.56 -12.51
N ILE A 70 -3.85 -1.11 -12.16
CA ILE A 70 -3.33 -1.13 -10.79
C ILE A 70 -3.95 -0.02 -9.94
N HIS A 71 -4.31 1.13 -10.49
CA HIS A 71 -5.01 2.20 -9.76
C HIS A 71 -6.47 1.88 -9.45
N HIS A 72 -7.04 0.80 -9.99
CA HIS A 72 -8.38 0.38 -9.59
C HIS A 72 -8.35 -0.34 -8.23
N PRO A 73 -9.15 0.08 -7.23
CA PRO A 73 -9.01 -0.38 -5.84
C PRO A 73 -9.17 -1.89 -5.66
N LEU A 74 -10.03 -2.51 -6.46
CA LEU A 74 -10.21 -3.98 -6.42
C LEU A 74 -9.14 -4.73 -7.22
N TYR A 75 -8.63 -4.14 -8.31
CA TYR A 75 -7.68 -4.83 -9.17
C TYR A 75 -6.27 -4.79 -8.60
N TYR A 76 -5.88 -3.72 -7.90
CA TYR A 76 -4.66 -3.70 -7.10
C TYR A 76 -4.58 -4.92 -6.18
N ILE A 77 -5.64 -5.16 -5.41
CA ILE A 77 -5.72 -6.23 -4.42
C ILE A 77 -5.59 -7.61 -5.09
N LEU A 78 -6.21 -7.79 -6.25
CA LEU A 78 -6.20 -9.07 -6.97
C LEU A 78 -4.87 -9.32 -7.69
N ILE A 79 -4.35 -8.32 -8.41
CA ILE A 79 -3.19 -8.47 -9.29
C ILE A 79 -1.89 -8.41 -8.49
N LEU A 80 -1.76 -7.42 -7.61
CA LEU A 80 -0.54 -7.18 -6.83
C LEU A 80 -0.70 -7.69 -5.39
N GLY A 81 -1.88 -7.50 -4.80
CA GLY A 81 -2.12 -7.84 -3.40
C GLY A 81 -2.07 -9.34 -3.11
N PHE A 82 -2.59 -10.19 -4.00
CA PHE A 82 -2.49 -11.64 -3.87
C PHE A 82 -1.04 -12.16 -3.90
N PRO A 83 -0.21 -11.83 -4.91
CA PRO A 83 1.19 -12.26 -4.90
C PRO A 83 1.99 -11.65 -3.74
N LEU A 84 1.75 -10.37 -3.40
CA LEU A 84 2.39 -9.73 -2.25
C LEU A 84 2.03 -10.41 -0.94
N CYS A 85 0.79 -10.89 -0.79
CA CYS A 85 0.36 -11.63 0.39
C CYS A 85 1.16 -12.93 0.56
N VAL A 86 1.30 -13.70 -0.53
CA VAL A 86 2.06 -14.95 -0.51
C VAL A 86 3.52 -14.66 -0.16
N LEU A 87 4.14 -13.70 -0.85
CA LEU A 87 5.53 -13.31 -0.63
C LEU A 87 5.76 -12.83 0.80
N TYR A 88 4.93 -11.90 1.28
CA TYR A 88 5.06 -11.34 2.63
C TYR A 88 4.84 -12.40 3.71
N SER A 89 3.84 -13.28 3.55
CA SER A 89 3.61 -14.37 4.51
C SER A 89 4.81 -15.30 4.61
N TRP A 90 5.49 -15.58 3.48
CA TRP A 90 6.67 -16.44 3.45
C TRP A 90 7.89 -15.76 4.08
N ILE A 91 8.16 -14.50 3.71
CA ILE A 91 9.28 -13.73 4.26
C ILE A 91 9.10 -13.48 5.76
N SER A 92 7.92 -13.04 6.19
CA SER A 92 7.62 -12.79 7.61
C SER A 92 7.78 -14.06 8.44
N ALA A 93 7.23 -15.19 7.97
CA ALA A 93 7.41 -16.48 8.64
C ALA A 93 8.89 -16.88 8.75
N PHE A 94 9.64 -16.78 7.66
CA PHE A 94 11.07 -17.09 7.65
C PHE A 94 11.86 -16.22 8.65
N LEU A 95 11.63 -14.90 8.65
CA LEU A 95 12.37 -13.98 9.51
C LEU A 95 11.99 -14.12 10.99
N ILE A 96 10.72 -14.40 11.31
CA ILE A 96 10.28 -14.70 12.67
C ILE A 96 10.93 -16.00 13.17
N GLN A 97 10.96 -17.05 12.34
CA GLN A 97 11.62 -18.32 12.67
C GLN A 97 13.13 -18.18 12.89
N ARG A 98 13.76 -17.20 12.25
CA ARG A 98 15.19 -16.87 12.41
C ARG A 98 15.48 -15.89 13.55
N HIS A 99 14.47 -15.50 14.33
CA HIS A 99 14.57 -14.49 15.39
C HIS A 99 15.09 -13.12 14.90
N LEU A 100 14.90 -12.82 13.61
CA LEU A 100 15.29 -11.54 13.02
C LEU A 100 14.19 -10.48 13.12
N LEU A 101 12.94 -10.91 13.30
CA LEU A 101 11.81 -10.03 13.54
C LEU A 101 11.23 -10.28 14.93
N ASP A 102 10.95 -9.17 15.62
CA ASP A 102 10.28 -9.22 16.91
C ASP A 102 8.77 -9.36 16.69
N SER A 103 8.18 -10.34 17.35
CA SER A 103 6.74 -10.60 17.35
C SER A 103 6.35 -11.13 18.72
N VAL A 104 5.39 -10.47 19.36
CA VAL A 104 4.92 -10.83 20.72
C VAL A 104 4.44 -12.27 20.76
N SER A 105 3.73 -12.71 19.72
CA SER A 105 3.21 -14.08 19.63
C SER A 105 4.23 -15.09 19.10
N ARG A 106 5.32 -14.65 18.44
CA ARG A 106 6.25 -15.48 17.65
C ARG A 106 5.58 -16.37 16.59
N VAL A 107 4.31 -16.14 16.30
CA VAL A 107 3.56 -16.86 15.27
C VAL A 107 3.36 -15.91 14.10
N PRO A 108 3.75 -16.30 12.87
CA PRO A 108 3.50 -15.49 11.69
C PRO A 108 1.99 -15.36 11.42
N LEU A 109 1.59 -14.24 10.81
CA LEU A 109 0.22 -14.09 10.33
C LEU A 109 -0.10 -15.15 9.25
N THR A 110 -1.35 -15.58 9.22
CA THR A 110 -1.82 -16.48 8.15
C THR A 110 -1.86 -15.74 6.82
N ARG A 111 -1.84 -16.47 5.70
CA ARG A 111 -1.99 -15.87 4.36
C ARG A 111 -3.24 -14.99 4.26
N MET A 112 -4.37 -15.46 4.78
CA MET A 112 -5.59 -14.64 4.79
C MET A 112 -5.43 -13.33 5.58
N GLN A 113 -4.73 -13.37 6.71
CA GLN A 113 -4.43 -12.17 7.50
C GLN A 113 -3.49 -11.21 6.75
N CYS A 114 -2.47 -11.73 6.06
CA CYS A 114 -1.61 -10.92 5.19
C CYS A 114 -2.37 -10.32 4.00
N PHE A 115 -3.32 -11.06 3.42
CA PHE A 115 -4.17 -10.56 2.35
C PHE A 115 -5.05 -9.40 2.83
N TYR A 116 -5.68 -9.55 3.99
CA TYR A 116 -6.45 -8.45 4.60
C TYR A 116 -5.57 -7.26 4.94
N LEU A 117 -4.33 -7.49 5.38
CA LEU A 117 -3.38 -6.42 5.65
C LEU A 117 -3.07 -5.58 4.41
N ILE A 118 -2.81 -6.25 3.29
CA ILE A 118 -2.51 -5.57 2.02
C ILE A 118 -3.75 -4.88 1.47
N SER A 119 -4.90 -5.52 1.58
CA SER A 119 -6.19 -4.93 1.21
C SER A 119 -6.48 -3.67 2.03
N ALA A 120 -6.28 -3.73 3.34
CA ALA A 120 -6.44 -2.58 4.23
C ALA A 120 -5.50 -1.44 3.84
N GLY A 121 -4.21 -1.72 3.60
CA GLY A 121 -3.26 -0.69 3.17
C GLY A 121 -3.65 -0.05 1.84
N SER A 122 -4.13 -0.85 0.88
CA SER A 122 -4.64 -0.34 -0.39
C SER A 122 -5.87 0.55 -0.21
N PHE A 123 -6.86 0.13 0.60
CA PHE A 123 -8.01 0.99 0.90
C PHE A 123 -7.61 2.26 1.64
N THR A 124 -6.64 2.19 2.54
CA THR A 124 -6.09 3.36 3.22
C THR A 124 -5.47 4.33 2.24
N HIS A 125 -4.71 3.85 1.24
CA HIS A 125 -4.18 4.70 0.18
C HIS A 125 -5.29 5.48 -0.52
N PHE A 126 -6.28 4.79 -1.11
CA PHE A 126 -7.38 5.42 -1.84
C PHE A 126 -8.23 6.34 -0.95
N PHE A 127 -8.45 5.93 0.30
CA PHE A 127 -9.18 6.77 1.26
C PHE A 127 -8.43 8.08 1.53
N LEU A 128 -7.11 8.03 1.73
CA LEU A 128 -6.33 9.23 2.01
C LEU A 128 -6.20 10.12 0.77
N ASP A 129 -6.07 9.54 -0.41
CA ASP A 129 -6.14 10.29 -1.67
C ASP A 129 -7.44 11.07 -1.76
N HIS A 130 -8.59 10.41 -1.60
CA HIS A 130 -9.89 11.09 -1.59
C HIS A 130 -10.01 12.12 -0.46
N LEU A 131 -9.58 11.79 0.76
CA LEU A 131 -9.70 12.67 1.93
C LEU A 131 -8.97 13.99 1.71
N PHE A 132 -7.78 13.94 1.13
CA PHE A 132 -6.97 15.13 0.96
C PHE A 132 -7.17 15.82 -0.39
N GLU A 133 -7.55 15.11 -1.44
CA GLU A 133 -7.93 15.69 -2.73
C GLU A 133 -9.19 16.55 -2.58
N TYR A 134 -10.23 16.04 -1.91
CA TYR A 134 -11.47 16.79 -1.68
C TYR A 134 -11.28 17.98 -0.74
N ARG A 135 -10.44 17.84 0.30
CA ARG A 135 -10.19 18.94 1.25
C ARG A 135 -9.31 20.04 0.68
N PHE A 136 -8.35 19.72 -0.19
CA PHE A 136 -7.54 20.73 -0.86
C PHE A 136 -8.37 21.49 -1.91
N SER A 137 -9.18 20.77 -2.69
CA SER A 137 -10.03 21.36 -3.74
C SER A 137 -11.23 22.16 -3.19
N ALA A 138 -11.74 21.86 -1.99
CA ALA A 138 -12.86 22.59 -1.38
C ALA A 138 -12.46 23.87 -0.62
N HIS A 139 -11.17 24.06 -0.31
CA HIS A 139 -10.67 25.28 0.37
C HIS A 139 -9.82 26.16 -0.54
N CYS A 140 -9.27 25.60 -1.60
CA CYS A 140 -8.59 26.34 -2.66
C CYS A 140 -9.37 26.07 -3.94
N GLY A 141 -10.09 27.07 -4.47
CA GLY A 141 -10.81 26.97 -5.75
C GLY A 141 -9.89 26.84 -6.97
N LEU A 142 -8.88 25.96 -6.91
CA LEU A 142 -7.96 25.63 -7.98
C LEU A 142 -8.30 24.22 -8.48
N GLN A 143 -9.33 24.17 -9.30
CA GLN A 143 -9.50 23.11 -10.30
C GLN A 143 -8.53 23.42 -11.45
N LEU A 144 -7.23 23.37 -11.19
CA LEU A 144 -6.22 23.53 -12.23
C LEU A 144 -4.94 22.84 -11.77
N TRP A 145 -4.51 21.84 -12.55
CA TRP A 145 -3.28 21.05 -12.41
C TRP A 145 -3.37 19.87 -11.43
N VAL A 146 -3.77 18.70 -11.95
CA VAL A 146 -2.86 17.61 -12.36
C VAL A 146 -3.70 16.59 -13.15
N ALA A 147 -3.30 16.41 -14.42
CA ALA A 147 -3.71 15.38 -15.40
C ALA A 147 -5.20 15.24 -15.73
#